data_AF-A0A9D0HG19-F1
#
_entry.id   AF-A0A9D0HG19-F1
#
_cell.length_a   1.000
_cell.length_b   1.000
_cell.length_c   1.000
_cell.angle_alpha   90.00
_cell.angle_beta   90.00
_cell.angle_gamma   90.00
#
_symmetry.space_group_name_H-M   'P 1'
#
loop_
_entity.id
_entity.type
_entity.pdbx_description
1 polymer ?
#
loop_
_entity_poly.entity_id
_entity_poly.type
_entity_poly.pdbx_seq_one_letter_code
_entity_poly.pdbx_strand_id
1 'polypeptide(L)'
;MSGNFRKLGGAAFMLLLGLLNTGCIKKILLDGQIASTRQASAAVSSISDYHVAKAAGQAGLAQFEGLHYLAPGNRDGLFLLTKNWASVAFAFMEDEMQQAEDLHGDDSELANYHRARAAAAYSRAIFYGIKLLEMDHPGFEAASKNAETIQQWLSA
;
A
#
# COMPACT_ATOMS: atom_id res chain seq x y z
N MET A 1 16.75 -35.55 -47.36
CA MET A 1 15.82 -34.43 -47.06
C MET A 1 15.66 -34.18 -45.54
N SER A 2 16.72 -34.25 -44.71
CA SER A 2 16.61 -34.12 -43.23
C SER A 2 17.07 -32.77 -42.64
N GLY A 3 17.58 -31.84 -43.46
CA GLY A 3 18.18 -30.59 -42.97
C GLY A 3 17.21 -29.45 -42.63
N ASN A 4 16.05 -29.39 -43.30
CA ASN A 4 15.13 -28.24 -43.16
C ASN A 4 14.21 -28.34 -41.93
N PHE A 5 13.89 -29.56 -41.46
CA PHE A 5 13.06 -29.75 -40.26
C PHE A 5 13.77 -29.32 -38.95
N ARG A 6 15.11 -29.48 -38.85
CA ARG A 6 15.89 -29.02 -37.68
C ARG A 6 15.98 -27.50 -37.55
N LYS A 7 16.01 -26.76 -38.67
CA LYS A 7 16.10 -25.29 -38.68
C LYS A 7 14.73 -24.64 -38.38
N LEU A 8 13.64 -25.22 -38.87
CA LEU A 8 12.29 -24.75 -38.58
C LEU A 8 11.91 -24.93 -37.10
N GLY A 9 12.30 -26.05 -36.48
CA GLY A 9 12.04 -26.32 -35.06
C GLY A 9 12.76 -25.34 -34.12
N GLY A 10 14.00 -24.94 -34.44
CA GLY A 10 14.76 -23.98 -33.63
C GLY A 10 14.21 -22.56 -33.67
N ALA A 11 13.76 -22.10 -34.84
CA ALA A 11 13.15 -20.78 -35.00
C ALA A 11 11.78 -20.69 -34.32
N ALA A 12 10.97 -21.74 -34.43
CA ALA A 12 9.67 -21.83 -33.73
C ALA A 12 9.84 -21.83 -32.20
N PHE A 13 10.83 -22.55 -31.68
CA PHE A 13 11.13 -22.59 -30.23
C PHE A 13 11.58 -21.24 -29.68
N MET A 14 12.44 -20.50 -30.40
CA MET A 14 12.84 -19.14 -30.02
C MET A 14 11.66 -18.14 -30.06
N LEU A 15 10.77 -18.25 -31.04
CA LEU A 15 9.57 -17.40 -31.10
C LEU A 15 8.60 -17.70 -29.94
N LEU A 16 8.41 -18.98 -29.60
CA LEU A 16 7.58 -19.41 -28.48
C LEU A 16 8.15 -18.92 -27.13
N LEU A 17 9.47 -18.97 -26.94
CA LEU A 17 10.13 -18.37 -25.76
C LEU A 17 9.98 -16.84 -25.69
N GLY A 18 9.97 -16.15 -26.83
CA GLY A 18 9.75 -14.70 -26.88
C GLY A 18 8.34 -14.30 -26.41
N LEU A 19 7.32 -15.09 -26.77
CA LEU A 19 5.93 -14.81 -26.42
C LEU A 19 5.60 -15.13 -24.95
N LEU A 20 6.27 -16.14 -24.37
CA LEU A 20 6.05 -16.56 -22.97
C LEU A 20 6.63 -15.60 -21.92
N ASN A 21 7.52 -14.68 -22.29
CA ASN A 21 8.22 -13.82 -21.33
C ASN A 21 7.50 -12.49 -21.00
N THR A 22 6.55 -12.04 -21.81
CA THR A 22 6.03 -10.66 -21.72
C THR A 22 5.21 -10.38 -20.45
N GLY A 23 4.54 -11.40 -19.88
CA GLY A 23 3.76 -11.27 -18.64
C GLY A 23 4.63 -11.24 -17.38
N CYS A 24 5.62 -12.14 -17.30
CA CYS A 24 6.50 -12.27 -16.14
C CYS A 24 7.38 -11.03 -15.95
N ILE A 25 7.88 -10.44 -17.04
CA ILE A 25 8.73 -9.24 -16.98
C ILE A 25 7.95 -8.06 -16.38
N LYS A 26 6.71 -7.82 -16.82
CA LYS A 26 5.89 -6.72 -16.29
C LYS A 26 5.67 -6.85 -14.78
N LYS A 27 5.37 -8.07 -14.31
CA LYS A 27 5.20 -8.36 -12.89
C LYS A 27 6.49 -8.14 -12.11
N ILE A 28 7.63 -8.66 -12.59
CA ILE A 28 8.93 -8.49 -11.94
C ILE A 28 9.30 -7.00 -11.85
N LEU A 29 9.09 -6.24 -12.91
CA LEU A 29 9.36 -4.80 -12.93
C LEU A 29 8.45 -4.04 -11.96
N LEU A 30 7.16 -4.36 -11.95
CA LEU A 30 6.21 -3.73 -11.02
C LEU A 30 6.54 -4.06 -9.56
N ASP A 31 6.75 -5.34 -9.25
CA ASP A 31 7.09 -5.76 -7.89
C ASP A 31 8.44 -5.15 -7.44
N GLY A 32 9.44 -5.10 -8.33
CA GLY A 32 10.72 -4.45 -8.07
C GLY A 32 10.62 -2.93 -7.84
N GLN A 33 9.75 -2.25 -8.59
CA GLN A 33 9.47 -0.82 -8.39
C GLN A 33 8.81 -0.57 -7.03
N ILE A 34 7.83 -1.39 -6.64
CA ILE A 34 7.15 -1.27 -5.35
C ILE A 34 8.14 -1.54 -4.20
N ALA A 35 8.97 -2.58 -4.30
CA ALA A 35 9.99 -2.90 -3.31
C ALA A 35 11.01 -1.75 -3.14
N SER A 36 11.51 -1.21 -4.25
CA SER A 36 12.44 -0.07 -4.23
C SER A 36 11.79 1.18 -3.64
N THR A 37 10.51 1.42 -3.96
CA THR A 37 9.73 2.52 -3.39
C THR A 37 9.56 2.36 -1.87
N ARG A 38 9.30 1.14 -1.39
CA ARG A 38 9.22 0.84 0.05
C ARG A 38 10.51 1.20 0.76
N GLN A 39 11.64 0.78 0.22
CA GLN A 39 12.96 1.10 0.76
C GLN A 39 13.22 2.60 0.77
N ALA A 40 12.94 3.28 -0.35
CA ALA A 40 13.14 4.72 -0.50
C ALA A 40 12.19 5.57 0.36
N SER A 41 11.03 5.04 0.77
CA SER A 41 10.03 5.76 1.56
C SER A 41 10.56 6.33 2.88
N ALA A 42 11.67 5.78 3.41
CA ALA A 42 12.34 6.31 4.59
C ALA A 42 12.90 7.73 4.38
N ALA A 43 13.25 8.09 3.15
CA ALA A 43 13.75 9.43 2.82
C ALA A 43 12.69 10.53 3.01
N VAL A 44 11.39 10.18 2.98
CA VAL A 44 10.32 11.16 3.25
C VAL A 44 10.44 11.71 4.68
N SER A 45 10.94 10.90 5.62
CA SER A 45 11.13 11.32 7.02
C SER A 45 12.26 12.33 7.23
N SER A 46 13.11 12.58 6.23
CA SER A 46 14.12 13.65 6.30
C SER A 46 13.63 14.99 5.76
N ILE A 47 12.39 15.08 5.27
CA ILE A 47 11.81 16.34 4.80
C ILE A 47 11.41 17.17 6.03
N SER A 48 12.11 18.28 6.25
CA SER A 48 11.87 19.18 7.39
C SER A 48 10.79 20.23 7.13
N ASP A 49 10.53 20.55 5.86
CA ASP A 49 9.48 21.50 5.49
C ASP A 49 8.10 20.84 5.59
N TYR A 50 7.24 21.39 6.44
CA TYR A 50 5.91 20.85 6.72
C TYR A 50 5.03 20.78 5.46
N HIS A 51 5.01 21.84 4.64
CA HIS A 51 4.14 21.88 3.46
C HIS A 51 4.61 20.92 2.37
N VAL A 52 5.93 20.80 2.19
CA VAL A 52 6.52 19.81 1.28
C VAL A 52 6.23 18.40 1.78
N ALA A 53 6.40 18.12 3.07
CA ALA A 53 6.10 16.81 3.65
C ALA A 53 4.62 16.43 3.50
N LYS A 54 3.71 17.37 3.77
CA LYS A 54 2.26 17.19 3.61
C LYS A 54 1.89 16.87 2.16
N ALA A 55 2.37 17.69 1.22
CA ALA A 55 2.11 17.48 -0.20
C ALA A 55 2.68 16.14 -0.68
N ALA A 56 3.90 15.79 -0.30
CA ALA A 56 4.53 14.51 -0.65
C ALA A 56 3.77 13.31 -0.07
N GLY A 57 3.37 13.37 1.20
CA GLY A 57 2.58 12.31 1.84
C GLY A 57 1.24 12.09 1.14
N GLN A 58 0.51 13.17 0.87
CA GLN A 58 -0.79 13.12 0.19
C GLN A 58 -0.69 12.64 -1.26
N ALA A 59 0.32 13.09 -2.01
CA ALA A 59 0.60 12.59 -3.37
C ALA A 59 0.96 11.09 -3.33
N GLY A 60 1.71 10.67 -2.32
CA GLY A 60 2.04 9.26 -2.06
C GLY A 60 0.80 8.38 -1.89
N LEU A 61 -0.29 8.89 -1.31
CA LEU A 61 -1.53 8.13 -1.17
C LEU A 61 -2.07 7.71 -2.54
N ALA A 62 -2.24 8.67 -3.46
CA ALA A 62 -2.73 8.39 -4.81
C ALA A 62 -1.77 7.46 -5.57
N GLN A 63 -0.46 7.69 -5.45
CA GLN A 63 0.54 6.84 -6.09
C GLN A 63 0.46 5.38 -5.62
N PHE A 64 0.39 5.16 -4.30
CA PHE A 64 0.38 3.81 -3.74
C PHE A 64 -0.95 3.09 -3.98
N GLU A 65 -2.08 3.81 -4.00
CA GLU A 65 -3.38 3.25 -4.40
C GLU A 65 -3.33 2.75 -5.85
N GLY A 66 -2.73 3.52 -6.76
CA GLY A 66 -2.53 3.11 -8.15
C GLY A 66 -1.61 1.89 -8.29
N LEU A 67 -0.52 1.83 -7.51
CA LEU A 67 0.35 0.65 -7.49
C LEU A 67 -0.36 -0.59 -6.94
N HIS A 68 -1.17 -0.43 -5.89
CA HIS A 68 -1.97 -1.53 -5.34
C HIS A 68 -3.05 -2.01 -6.31
N TYR A 69 -3.69 -1.12 -7.06
CA TYR A 69 -4.61 -1.50 -8.13
C TYR A 69 -3.93 -2.43 -9.16
N LEU A 70 -2.67 -2.14 -9.52
CA LEU A 70 -1.90 -2.96 -10.45
C LEU A 70 -1.36 -4.25 -9.83
N ALA A 71 -1.09 -4.26 -8.52
CA ALA A 71 -0.54 -5.39 -7.78
C ALA A 71 -1.24 -5.58 -6.41
N PRO A 72 -2.48 -6.08 -6.39
CA PRO A 72 -3.30 -6.11 -5.17
C PRO A 72 -2.77 -7.05 -4.08
N GLY A 73 -2.01 -8.08 -4.46
CA GLY A 73 -1.37 -9.01 -3.52
C GLY A 73 0.08 -8.68 -3.17
N ASN A 74 0.58 -7.48 -3.53
CA ASN A 74 1.96 -7.12 -3.23
C ASN A 74 2.11 -6.64 -1.77
N ARG A 75 2.93 -7.36 -0.99
CA ARG A 75 3.18 -7.10 0.43
C ARG A 75 3.74 -5.70 0.68
N ASP A 76 4.69 -5.27 -0.15
CA ASP A 76 5.32 -3.96 -0.03
C ASP A 76 4.32 -2.84 -0.32
N GLY A 77 3.41 -3.06 -1.28
CA GLY A 77 2.32 -2.14 -1.61
C GLY A 77 1.32 -1.98 -0.46
N LEU A 78 0.90 -3.09 0.14
CA LEU A 78 0.02 -3.09 1.32
C LEU A 78 0.68 -2.42 2.52
N PHE A 79 1.97 -2.68 2.75
CA PHE A 79 2.74 -2.02 3.81
C PHE A 79 2.84 -0.50 3.57
N LEU A 80 3.17 -0.08 2.35
CA LEU A 80 3.25 1.34 1.97
C LEU A 80 1.91 2.05 2.19
N LEU A 81 0.79 1.44 1.78
CA LEU A 81 -0.53 2.00 1.99
C LEU A 81 -0.90 2.12 3.47
N THR A 82 -0.66 1.05 4.25
CA THR A 82 -0.90 1.05 5.70
C THR A 82 -0.12 2.18 6.37
N LYS A 83 1.20 2.24 6.11
CA LYS A 83 2.08 3.26 6.69
C LYS A 83 1.68 4.66 6.24
N ASN A 84 1.46 4.88 4.95
CA ASN A 84 1.25 6.23 4.43
C ASN A 84 -0.12 6.80 4.82
N TRP A 85 -1.19 5.99 4.76
CA TRP A 85 -2.52 6.42 5.25
C TRP A 85 -2.47 6.78 6.74
N ALA A 86 -1.83 5.95 7.57
CA ALA A 86 -1.69 6.23 9.00
C ALA A 86 -0.83 7.48 9.26
N SER A 87 0.29 7.62 8.56
CA SER A 87 1.21 8.76 8.73
C SER A 87 0.55 10.07 8.31
N VAL A 88 -0.18 10.09 7.18
CA VAL A 88 -0.87 11.29 6.70
C VAL A 88 -2.07 11.64 7.58
N ALA A 89 -2.80 10.64 8.08
CA ALA A 89 -3.88 10.86 9.03
C ALA A 89 -3.37 11.56 10.28
N PHE A 90 -2.36 10.96 10.92
CA PHE A 90 -1.77 11.46 12.16
C PHE A 90 -1.08 12.82 12.00
N ALA A 91 -0.16 12.94 11.05
CA ALA A 91 0.70 14.11 10.97
C ALA A 91 0.01 15.36 10.41
N PHE A 92 -1.09 15.21 9.66
CA PHE A 92 -1.69 16.32 8.92
C PHE A 92 -3.21 16.43 9.08
N MET A 93 -3.96 15.34 9.02
CA MET A 93 -5.43 15.43 9.07
C MET A 93 -5.94 15.58 10.51
N GLU A 94 -5.28 14.94 11.48
CA GLU A 94 -5.55 15.10 12.90
C GLU A 94 -5.09 16.47 13.41
N ASP A 95 -3.94 16.96 12.94
CA ASP A 95 -3.47 18.32 13.20
C ASP A 95 -4.46 19.39 12.67
N GLU A 96 -5.00 19.22 11.45
CA GLU A 96 -6.08 20.09 10.94
C GLU A 96 -7.35 20.03 11.80
N MET A 97 -7.69 18.85 12.34
CA MET A 97 -8.82 18.69 13.25
C MET A 97 -8.58 19.47 14.55
N GLN A 98 -7.42 19.28 15.18
CA GLN A 98 -7.06 19.96 16.43
C GLN A 98 -7.05 21.48 16.26
N GLN A 99 -6.51 21.99 15.15
CA GLN A 99 -6.55 23.42 14.84
C GLN A 99 -7.99 23.94 14.71
N ALA A 100 -8.90 23.16 14.11
CA ALA A 100 -10.30 23.54 14.02
C ALA A 100 -11.00 23.52 15.39
N GLU A 101 -10.68 22.53 16.25
CA GLU A 101 -11.17 22.45 17.63
C GLU A 101 -10.70 23.68 18.44
N ASP A 102 -9.40 24.01 18.39
CA ASP A 102 -8.81 25.14 19.12
C ASP A 102 -9.39 26.50 18.70
N LEU A 103 -9.67 26.69 17.40
CA LEU A 103 -10.10 27.98 16.85
C LEU A 103 -11.62 28.17 16.83
N HIS A 104 -12.38 27.08 16.72
CA HIS A 104 -13.83 27.13 16.48
C HIS A 104 -14.66 26.33 17.48
N GLY A 105 -14.02 25.57 18.37
CA GLY A 105 -14.64 24.68 19.35
C GLY A 105 -14.81 23.25 18.83
N ASP A 106 -14.79 22.29 19.77
CA ASP A 106 -14.78 20.85 19.53
C ASP A 106 -15.95 20.33 18.66
N ASP A 107 -17.12 20.95 18.84
CA ASP A 107 -18.36 20.59 18.14
C ASP A 107 -18.63 21.45 16.90
N SER A 108 -17.67 22.28 16.48
CA SER A 108 -17.83 23.08 15.27
C SER A 108 -17.97 22.20 14.03
N GLU A 109 -18.71 22.67 13.03
CA GLU A 109 -18.85 21.99 11.73
C GLU A 109 -17.48 21.71 11.09
N LEU A 110 -16.51 22.63 11.26
CA LEU A 110 -15.18 22.48 10.72
C LEU A 110 -14.38 21.38 11.46
N ALA A 111 -14.43 21.35 12.79
CA ALA A 111 -13.82 20.28 13.58
C ALA A 111 -14.42 18.91 13.22
N ASN A 112 -15.74 18.82 13.13
CA ASN A 112 -16.45 17.61 12.71
C ASN A 112 -16.04 17.14 11.31
N TYR A 113 -15.87 18.05 10.35
CA TYR A 113 -15.39 17.74 9.01
C TYR A 113 -13.99 17.10 9.04
N HIS A 114 -13.04 17.72 9.74
CA HIS A 114 -11.67 17.20 9.81
C HIS A 114 -11.59 15.89 10.62
N ARG A 115 -12.40 15.74 11.66
CA ARG A 115 -12.54 14.50 12.43
C ARG A 115 -12.99 13.34 11.54
N ALA A 116 -14.03 13.54 10.74
CA ALA A 116 -14.49 12.53 9.78
C ALA A 116 -13.42 12.17 8.75
N ARG A 117 -12.66 13.17 8.28
CA ARG A 117 -11.55 12.98 7.33
C ARG A 117 -10.41 12.14 7.93
N ALA A 118 -9.97 12.47 9.15
CA ALA A 118 -8.93 11.72 9.85
C ALA A 118 -9.38 10.27 10.14
N ALA A 119 -10.61 10.09 10.61
CA ALA A 119 -11.19 8.76 10.87
C ALA A 119 -11.26 7.89 9.60
N ALA A 120 -11.64 8.46 8.46
CA ALA A 120 -11.66 7.76 7.19
C ALA A 120 -10.26 7.34 6.72
N ALA A 121 -9.25 8.20 6.93
CA ALA A 121 -7.86 7.88 6.61
C ALA A 121 -7.31 6.74 7.48
N TYR A 122 -7.57 6.76 8.79
CA TYR A 122 -7.20 5.66 9.68
C TYR A 122 -7.93 4.35 9.31
N SER A 123 -9.22 4.43 8.95
CA SER A 123 -9.97 3.26 8.49
C SER A 123 -9.35 2.62 7.25
N ARG A 124 -8.84 3.43 6.31
CA ARG A 124 -8.08 2.91 5.15
C ARG A 124 -6.75 2.29 5.56
N ALA A 125 -6.01 2.89 6.50
CA ALA A 125 -4.79 2.31 7.01
C ALA A 125 -5.04 0.93 7.65
N ILE A 126 -6.06 0.83 8.50
CA ILE A 126 -6.47 -0.41 9.16
C ILE A 126 -6.86 -1.47 8.13
N PHE A 127 -7.66 -1.11 7.11
CA PHE A 127 -8.06 -2.02 6.04
C PHE A 127 -6.86 -2.65 5.33
N TYR A 128 -5.87 -1.85 4.93
CA TYR A 128 -4.67 -2.36 4.27
C TYR A 128 -3.76 -3.14 5.22
N GLY A 129 -3.71 -2.74 6.49
CA GLY A 129 -2.96 -3.44 7.54
C GLY A 129 -3.53 -4.84 7.79
N ILE A 130 -4.85 -4.97 7.89
CA ILE A 130 -5.55 -6.25 8.01
C ILE A 130 -5.24 -7.12 6.79
N LYS A 131 -5.40 -6.60 5.57
CA LYS A 131 -5.04 -7.35 4.35
C LYS A 131 -3.61 -7.86 4.36
N LEU A 132 -2.67 -7.09 4.90
CA LEU A 132 -1.28 -7.51 5.03
C LEU A 132 -1.11 -8.65 6.05
N LEU A 133 -1.75 -8.55 7.22
CA LEU A 133 -1.72 -9.60 8.26
C LEU A 133 -2.32 -10.92 7.74
N GLU A 134 -3.44 -10.83 7.03
CA GLU A 134 -4.14 -11.96 6.42
C GLU A 134 -3.29 -12.71 5.38
N MET A 135 -2.21 -12.12 4.86
CA MET A 135 -1.31 -12.81 3.91
C MET A 135 -0.48 -13.91 4.57
N ASP A 136 -0.07 -13.73 5.82
CA ASP A 136 0.81 -14.67 6.53
C ASP A 136 0.03 -15.53 7.52
N HIS A 137 -0.93 -14.94 8.22
CA HIS A 137 -1.69 -15.61 9.26
C HIS A 137 -3.19 -15.25 9.14
N PRO A 138 -3.94 -16.00 8.31
CA PRO A 138 -5.35 -15.70 8.04
C PRO A 138 -6.23 -15.69 9.30
N GLY A 139 -7.36 -14.99 9.24
CA GLY A 139 -8.39 -14.98 10.29
C GLY A 139 -8.21 -13.91 11.36
N PHE A 140 -7.40 -12.89 11.11
CA PHE A 140 -7.18 -11.78 12.04
C PHE A 140 -8.50 -11.06 12.38
N GLU A 141 -9.36 -10.77 11.40
CA GLU A 141 -10.61 -10.03 11.66
C GLU A 141 -11.59 -10.78 12.58
N ALA A 142 -11.63 -12.10 12.48
CA ALA A 142 -12.43 -12.95 13.36
C ALA A 142 -11.78 -13.06 14.74
N ALA A 143 -10.46 -13.17 14.77
CA ALA A 143 -9.70 -13.26 16.02
C ALA A 143 -9.73 -11.96 16.83
N SER A 144 -9.77 -10.79 16.18
CA SER A 144 -9.69 -9.49 16.84
C SER A 144 -10.97 -9.04 17.56
N LYS A 145 -12.00 -9.89 17.64
CA LYS A 145 -13.30 -9.55 18.27
C LYS A 145 -13.26 -9.57 19.79
N ASN A 146 -12.40 -10.36 20.41
CA ASN A 146 -12.22 -10.40 21.85
C ASN A 146 -10.81 -10.88 22.23
N ALA A 147 -10.48 -10.75 23.52
CA ALA A 147 -9.15 -11.05 24.05
C ALA A 147 -8.76 -12.54 23.94
N GLU A 148 -9.72 -13.45 24.10
CA GLU A 148 -9.46 -14.88 24.03
C GLU A 148 -9.11 -15.31 22.60
N THR A 149 -9.91 -14.89 21.62
CA THR A 149 -9.72 -15.27 20.22
C THR A 149 -8.45 -14.67 19.61
N ILE A 150 -8.07 -13.45 20.00
CA ILE A 150 -6.82 -12.85 19.52
C ILE A 150 -5.60 -13.51 20.15
N GLN A 151 -5.66 -13.92 21.43
CA GLN A 151 -4.57 -14.66 22.06
C GLN A 151 -4.34 -16.02 21.39
N GLN A 152 -5.41 -16.72 21.04
CA GLN A 152 -5.31 -17.98 20.28
C GLN A 152 -4.67 -17.78 18.92
N TRP A 153 -5.07 -16.74 18.18
CA TRP A 153 -4.49 -16.39 16.88
C TRP A 153 -3.01 -15.98 16.98
N LEU A 154 -2.62 -15.24 18.03
CA LEU A 154 -1.23 -14.84 18.27
C LEU A 154 -0.31 -16.00 18.67
N SER A 155 -0.88 -17.10 19.14
CA SER A 155 -0.13 -18.28 19.63
C SER A 155 -0.01 -19.39 18.61
N ALA A 156 -0.68 -19.26 17.45
CA ALA A 156 -0.64 -20.20 16.34
C ALA A 156 0.59 -19.96 15.44
#